data_AF-A0A1Y3T3U1-F1
#
_entry.id   AF-A0A1Y3T3U1-F1
#
_cell.length_a   1.000
_cell.length_b   1.000
_cell.length_c   1.000
_cell.angle_alpha   90.00
_cell.angle_beta   90.00
_cell.angle_gamma   90.00
#
_symmetry.space_group_name_H-M   'P 1'
#
loop_
_entity.id
_entity.type
_entity.pdbx_description
1 polymer ?
#
loop_
_entity_poly.entity_id
_entity_poly.type
_entity_poly.pdbx_seq_one_letter_code
_entity_poly.pdbx_strand_id
1 'polypeptide(L)'
;MSDPFSGFEKKRDYLICIDSDGCAIDSMDIKHFRCFGPCMVKEWGLEAYEKELLESWNEVNLYSMTRGINRFKGLVKALTEVQEKYQSVEGLETLVKWVEESDELSNPALEKAVEETGNICLKKALAWSQAVNASIKELPKEEVKPFEGVKEGIEMLHESCDIAIVSSANYEAVKEEWTRFGLIDHVDVVLAQNAGSKKSCIEKLLTYGYDKNKVMMTGDAPGDMDAADKNGVFFYPILVKKEKESWANIGEAKDRLQAGTFAGEYQDALKEKFVKNLTK
;
A
#
# COMPACT_ATOMS: atom_id res chain seq x y z
N MET A 1 19.53 -6.61 12.29
CA MET A 1 18.80 -5.34 12.10
C MET A 1 18.26 -4.92 13.45
N SER A 2 18.22 -3.62 13.74
CA SER A 2 17.51 -3.11 14.92
C SER A 2 16.02 -3.44 14.81
N ASP A 3 15.38 -3.73 15.94
CA ASP A 3 13.92 -3.88 16.03
C ASP A 3 13.24 -2.61 15.43
N PRO A 4 12.36 -2.73 14.42
CA PRO A 4 11.67 -1.59 13.81
C PRO A 4 10.83 -0.76 14.79
N PHE A 5 10.48 -1.33 15.95
CA PHE A 5 9.73 -0.65 17.01
C PHE A 5 10.64 -0.02 18.07
N SER A 6 11.97 -0.13 17.92
CA SER A 6 12.91 0.34 18.92
C SER A 6 12.77 1.85 19.16
N GLY A 7 12.61 2.24 20.42
CA GLY A 7 12.48 3.64 20.84
C GLY A 7 11.06 4.22 20.73
N PHE A 8 10.08 3.44 20.25
CA PHE A 8 8.69 3.86 20.31
C PHE A 8 8.15 3.75 21.74
N GLU A 9 7.55 4.83 22.23
CA GLU A 9 6.85 4.90 23.50
C GLU A 9 5.50 5.58 23.28
N LYS A 10 4.46 5.07 23.94
CA LYS A 10 3.14 5.71 23.95
C LYS A 10 3.24 7.04 24.71
N LYS A 11 3.01 8.16 24.02
CA LYS A 11 2.97 9.51 24.61
C LYS A 11 1.55 10.06 24.70
N ARG A 12 0.65 9.59 23.83
CA ARG A 12 -0.76 9.99 23.76
C ARG A 12 -1.67 8.79 23.95
N ASP A 13 -2.93 9.06 24.29
CA ASP A 13 -3.93 8.00 24.45
C ASP A 13 -4.51 7.49 23.13
N TYR A 14 -4.31 8.24 22.05
CA TYR A 14 -4.82 7.98 20.72
C TYR A 14 -3.67 7.68 19.76
N LEU A 15 -3.88 6.76 18.84
CA LEU A 15 -2.89 6.35 17.84
C LEU A 15 -3.50 6.41 16.45
N ILE A 16 -2.84 7.10 15.53
CA ILE A 16 -3.21 7.08 14.12
C ILE A 16 -2.13 6.34 13.34
N CYS A 17 -2.53 5.26 12.68
CA CYS A 17 -1.71 4.53 11.73
C CYS A 17 -1.98 5.09 10.33
N ILE A 18 -0.96 5.47 9.58
CA ILE A 18 -1.11 6.13 8.28
C ILE A 18 -0.34 5.33 7.23
N ASP A 19 -1.00 4.91 6.15
CA ASP A 19 -0.28 4.37 4.99
C ASP A 19 0.46 5.49 4.23
N SER A 20 1.54 5.12 3.53
CA SER A 20 2.36 6.07 2.78
C SER A 20 1.86 6.24 1.35
N ASP A 21 2.11 5.27 0.48
CA ASP A 21 1.88 5.35 -0.96
C ASP A 21 0.37 5.32 -1.27
N GLY A 22 -0.14 6.31 -1.99
CA GLY A 22 -1.57 6.42 -2.34
C GLY A 22 -2.46 6.98 -1.22
N CYS A 23 -1.93 7.08 0.00
CA CYS A 23 -2.63 7.65 1.16
C CYS A 23 -2.07 9.04 1.51
N ALA A 24 -0.80 9.13 1.90
CA ALA A 24 -0.13 10.39 2.22
C ALA A 24 0.66 10.95 1.02
N ILE A 25 1.30 10.06 0.25
CA ILE A 25 2.18 10.42 -0.86
C ILE A 25 1.54 9.99 -2.19
N ASP A 26 1.44 10.92 -3.12
CA ASP A 26 1.04 10.69 -4.51
C ASP A 26 2.17 10.02 -5.28
N SER A 27 2.34 8.73 -5.04
CA SER A 27 3.37 7.91 -5.66
C SER A 27 2.82 6.65 -6.34
N MET A 28 1.59 6.25 -6.02
CA MET A 28 1.04 4.98 -6.49
C MET A 28 0.77 5.02 -8.00
N ASP A 29 0.07 6.04 -8.49
CA ASP A 29 -0.30 6.15 -9.91
C ASP A 29 0.95 6.22 -10.81
N ILE A 30 1.91 7.10 -10.49
CA ILE A 30 3.15 7.24 -11.28
C ILE A 30 3.97 5.95 -11.34
N LYS A 31 4.09 5.21 -10.22
CA LYS A 31 4.80 3.93 -10.17
C LYS A 31 4.11 2.91 -11.09
N HIS A 32 2.78 2.85 -11.09
CA HIS A 32 2.04 1.91 -11.94
C HIS A 32 2.08 2.29 -13.42
N PHE A 33 1.92 3.57 -13.73
CA PHE A 33 1.91 4.09 -15.09
C PHE A 33 3.26 4.03 -15.80
N ARG A 34 4.37 4.22 -15.08
CA ARG A 34 5.71 4.34 -15.67
C ARG A 34 6.64 3.17 -15.37
N CYS A 35 6.35 2.37 -14.35
CA CYS A 35 7.24 1.29 -13.92
C CYS A 35 6.56 -0.07 -14.03
N PHE A 36 5.53 -0.35 -13.23
CA PHE A 36 4.99 -1.71 -13.10
C PHE A 36 4.45 -2.31 -14.41
N GLY A 37 3.40 -1.70 -14.97
CA GLY A 37 2.77 -2.15 -16.20
C GLY A 37 3.74 -2.10 -17.40
N PRO A 38 4.44 -0.98 -17.64
CA PRO A 38 5.39 -0.88 -18.75
C PRO A 38 6.53 -1.90 -18.68
N CYS A 39 7.06 -2.20 -17.50
CA CYS A 39 8.06 -3.26 -17.34
C CYS A 39 7.50 -4.63 -17.70
N MET A 40 6.23 -4.92 -17.36
CA MET A 40 5.58 -6.18 -17.75
C MET A 40 5.44 -6.27 -19.26
N VAL A 41 4.97 -5.19 -19.90
CA VAL A 41 4.80 -5.13 -21.36
C VAL A 41 6.12 -5.45 -22.06
N LYS A 42 7.20 -4.80 -21.63
CA LYS A 42 8.55 -5.03 -22.18
C LYS A 42 9.08 -6.44 -21.93
N GLU A 43 8.96 -6.94 -20.70
CA GLU A 43 9.50 -8.25 -20.33
C GLU A 43 8.83 -9.38 -21.12
N TRP A 44 7.52 -9.30 -21.38
CA TRP A 44 6.78 -10.31 -22.14
C TRP A 44 6.61 -10.02 -23.64
N GLY A 45 7.15 -8.91 -24.16
CA GLY A 45 7.03 -8.56 -25.58
C GLY A 45 5.58 -8.32 -26.00
N LEU A 46 4.87 -7.47 -25.24
CA LEU A 46 3.44 -7.22 -25.36
C LEU A 46 3.13 -5.85 -26.00
N GLU A 47 4.09 -5.23 -26.68
CA GLU A 47 3.98 -3.87 -27.22
C GLU A 47 2.80 -3.70 -28.20
N ALA A 48 2.43 -4.78 -28.90
CA ALA A 48 1.27 -4.78 -29.81
C ALA A 48 -0.08 -4.56 -29.11
N TYR A 49 -0.15 -4.77 -27.79
CA TYR A 49 -1.37 -4.65 -26.98
C TYR A 49 -1.14 -3.73 -25.76
N GLU A 50 -0.12 -2.89 -25.81
CA GLU A 50 0.35 -2.09 -24.68
C GLU A 50 -0.79 -1.25 -24.07
N LYS A 51 -1.56 -0.55 -24.90
CA LYS A 51 -2.61 0.35 -24.42
C LYS A 51 -3.65 -0.41 -23.59
N GLU A 52 -4.23 -1.47 -24.15
CA GLU A 52 -5.29 -2.26 -23.51
C GLU A 52 -4.78 -2.95 -22.23
N LEU A 53 -3.56 -3.47 -22.25
CA LEU A 53 -2.96 -4.14 -21.09
C LEU A 53 -2.60 -3.17 -19.98
N LEU A 54 -2.12 -1.96 -20.30
CA LEU A 54 -1.85 -0.94 -19.29
C LEU A 54 -3.15 -0.39 -18.69
N GLU A 55 -4.20 -0.21 -19.50
CA GLU A 55 -5.54 0.16 -19.00
C GLU A 55 -6.06 -0.89 -18.01
N SER A 56 -6.02 -2.18 -18.37
CA SER A 56 -6.42 -3.27 -17.48
C SER A 56 -5.53 -3.38 -16.23
N TRP A 57 -4.21 -3.25 -16.39
CA TRP A 57 -3.26 -3.25 -15.27
C TRP A 57 -3.61 -2.16 -14.26
N ASN A 58 -3.88 -0.95 -14.74
CA ASN A 58 -4.21 0.19 -13.89
C ASN A 58 -5.56 0.01 -13.20
N GLU A 59 -6.56 -0.52 -13.90
CA GLU A 59 -7.87 -0.82 -13.29
C GLU A 59 -7.73 -1.81 -12.12
N VAL A 60 -7.01 -2.91 -12.35
CA VAL A 60 -6.77 -3.94 -11.32
C VAL A 60 -5.97 -3.38 -10.14
N ASN A 61 -4.90 -2.63 -10.39
CA ASN A 61 -3.96 -2.27 -9.32
C ASN A 61 -4.23 -0.91 -8.67
N LEU A 62 -5.00 -0.01 -9.30
CA LEU A 62 -5.25 1.35 -8.81
C LEU A 62 -6.72 1.63 -8.53
N TYR A 63 -7.66 1.11 -9.33
CA TYR A 63 -9.03 1.64 -9.32
C TYR A 63 -10.11 0.65 -8.89
N SER A 64 -9.72 -0.57 -8.52
CA SER A 64 -10.64 -1.62 -8.09
C SER A 64 -10.36 -2.10 -6.65
N MET A 65 -11.18 -3.03 -6.15
CA MET A 65 -10.99 -3.70 -4.85
C MET A 65 -9.71 -4.57 -4.77
N THR A 66 -8.88 -4.59 -5.81
CA THR A 66 -7.52 -5.14 -5.78
C THR A 66 -6.44 -4.06 -5.69
N ARG A 67 -6.81 -2.80 -5.43
CA ARG A 67 -5.88 -1.70 -5.18
C ARG A 67 -4.85 -2.07 -4.10
N GLY A 68 -3.58 -1.76 -4.34
CA GLY A 68 -2.50 -2.03 -3.39
C GLY A 68 -2.22 -3.53 -3.14
N ILE A 69 -2.72 -4.42 -3.99
CA ILE A 69 -2.39 -5.86 -3.93
C ILE A 69 -0.88 -6.08 -4.10
N ASN A 70 -0.37 -7.20 -3.56
CA ASN A 70 1.01 -7.59 -3.80
C ASN A 70 1.33 -7.64 -5.31
N ARG A 71 2.47 -7.06 -5.70
CA ARG A 71 2.89 -6.91 -7.10
C ARG A 71 2.84 -8.21 -7.91
N PHE A 72 3.17 -9.36 -7.30
CA PHE A 72 3.15 -10.65 -8.00
C PHE A 72 1.73 -11.19 -8.20
N LYS A 73 0.81 -10.89 -7.29
CA LYS A 73 -0.62 -11.16 -7.49
C LYS A 73 -1.20 -10.30 -8.61
N GLY A 74 -0.81 -9.02 -8.65
CA GLY A 74 -1.13 -8.12 -9.76
C GLY A 74 -0.60 -8.64 -11.10
N LEU A 75 0.66 -9.10 -11.12
CA LEU A 75 1.30 -9.71 -12.28
C LEU A 75 0.56 -10.97 -12.76
N VAL A 76 0.23 -11.89 -11.85
CA VAL A 76 -0.53 -13.11 -12.21
C VAL A 76 -1.86 -12.75 -12.86
N LYS A 77 -2.62 -11.80 -12.30
CA LYS A 77 -3.89 -11.37 -12.89
C LYS A 77 -3.70 -10.85 -14.33
N ALA A 78 -2.71 -10.00 -14.54
CA ALA A 78 -2.42 -9.45 -15.86
C ALA A 78 -1.93 -10.51 -16.86
N LEU A 79 -1.04 -11.41 -16.45
CA LEU A 79 -0.54 -12.48 -17.32
C LEU A 79 -1.60 -13.54 -17.64
N THR A 80 -2.53 -13.81 -16.72
CA THR A 80 -3.70 -14.67 -17.00
C THR A 80 -4.57 -14.04 -18.09
N GLU A 81 -4.83 -12.73 -18.02
CA GLU A 81 -5.53 -12.02 -19.09
C GLU A 81 -4.76 -12.07 -20.42
N VAL A 82 -3.44 -11.90 -20.39
CA VAL A 82 -2.57 -12.05 -21.58
C VAL A 82 -2.77 -13.42 -22.21
N GLN A 83 -2.73 -14.49 -21.40
CA GLN A 83 -2.90 -15.87 -21.86
C GLN A 83 -4.28 -16.14 -22.44
N GLU A 84 -5.34 -15.59 -21.85
CA GLU A 84 -6.71 -15.82 -22.29
C GLU A 84 -7.09 -15.07 -23.56
N LYS A 85 -6.55 -13.85 -23.75
CA LYS A 85 -7.02 -12.94 -24.81
C LYS A 85 -6.02 -12.65 -25.92
N TYR A 86 -4.71 -12.79 -25.67
CA TYR A 86 -3.69 -12.24 -26.55
C TYR A 86 -2.67 -13.28 -27.03
N GLN A 87 -1.89 -13.87 -26.12
CA GLN A 87 -0.87 -14.88 -26.47
C GLN A 87 -0.54 -15.80 -25.30
N SER A 88 -0.09 -17.02 -25.62
CA SER A 88 0.34 -18.00 -24.61
C SER A 88 1.47 -17.46 -23.73
N VAL A 89 1.39 -17.71 -22.42
CA VAL A 89 2.42 -17.32 -21.45
C VAL A 89 3.08 -18.58 -20.91
N GLU A 90 4.21 -18.95 -21.50
CA GLU A 90 4.93 -20.17 -21.13
C GLU A 90 5.27 -20.21 -19.63
N GLY A 91 4.86 -21.30 -18.95
CA GLY A 91 5.16 -21.55 -17.54
C GLY A 91 4.30 -20.79 -16.54
N LEU A 92 3.24 -20.10 -16.98
CA LEU A 92 2.37 -19.29 -16.12
C LEU A 92 1.75 -20.07 -14.96
N GLU A 93 1.38 -21.33 -15.18
CA GLU A 93 0.78 -22.19 -14.15
C GLU A 93 1.66 -22.35 -12.91
N THR A 94 2.99 -22.36 -13.11
CA THR A 94 3.95 -22.44 -12.00
C THR A 94 4.02 -21.12 -11.22
N LEU A 95 3.95 -19.96 -11.91
CA LEU A 95 3.89 -18.66 -11.26
C LEU A 95 2.57 -18.49 -10.48
N VAL A 96 1.43 -18.89 -11.06
CA VAL A 96 0.13 -18.88 -10.37
C VAL A 96 0.22 -19.69 -9.08
N LYS A 97 0.70 -20.94 -9.17
CA LYS A 97 0.84 -21.82 -8.01
C LYS A 97 1.75 -21.22 -6.93
N TRP A 98 2.90 -20.65 -7.33
CA TRP A 98 3.81 -20.00 -6.38
C TRP A 98 3.14 -18.82 -5.66
N VAL A 99 2.39 -17.99 -6.38
CA VAL A 99 1.68 -16.85 -5.78
C VAL A 99 0.57 -17.27 -4.81
N GLU A 100 -0.05 -18.43 -5.04
CA GLU A 100 -1.13 -18.98 -4.21
C GLU A 100 -0.61 -19.71 -2.96
N GLU A 101 0.49 -20.45 -3.09
CA GLU A 101 0.98 -21.36 -2.05
C GLU A 101 2.15 -20.80 -1.22
N SER A 102 2.84 -19.75 -1.69
CA SER A 102 4.01 -19.23 -0.98
C SER A 102 3.64 -18.42 0.27
N ASP A 103 4.35 -18.70 1.36
CA ASP A 103 4.25 -17.93 2.61
C ASP A 103 4.75 -16.48 2.47
N GLU A 104 5.64 -16.21 1.50
CA GLU A 104 6.27 -14.91 1.31
C GLU A 104 6.36 -14.54 -0.18
N LEU A 105 5.73 -13.43 -0.56
CA LEU A 105 5.76 -12.91 -1.93
C LEU A 105 6.76 -11.76 -2.07
N SER A 106 8.05 -12.12 -2.12
CA SER A 106 9.20 -11.21 -2.21
C SER A 106 10.21 -11.65 -3.27
N ASN A 107 11.14 -10.76 -3.65
CA ASN A 107 12.22 -11.12 -4.58
C ASN A 107 13.11 -12.26 -4.04
N PRO A 108 13.56 -12.26 -2.78
CA PRO A 108 14.33 -13.38 -2.23
C PRO A 108 13.58 -14.72 -2.23
N ALA A 109 12.27 -14.71 -1.96
CA ALA A 109 11.46 -15.92 -2.03
C ALA A 109 11.29 -16.41 -3.47
N LEU A 110 11.12 -15.49 -4.42
CA LEU A 110 11.04 -15.80 -5.85
C LEU A 110 12.37 -16.32 -6.41
N GLU A 111 13.51 -15.78 -5.98
CA GLU A 111 14.85 -16.25 -6.34
C GLU A 111 15.03 -17.74 -5.97
N LYS A 112 14.64 -18.13 -4.76
CA LYS A 112 14.65 -19.55 -4.33
C LYS A 112 13.76 -20.42 -5.21
N ALA A 113 12.54 -19.97 -5.50
CA ALA A 113 11.61 -20.72 -6.34
C ALA A 113 12.13 -20.88 -7.80
N VAL A 114 12.86 -19.88 -8.30
CA VAL A 114 13.55 -19.93 -9.60
C VAL A 114 14.66 -20.98 -9.59
N GLU A 115 15.46 -21.04 -8.53
CA GLU A 115 16.54 -22.03 -8.37
C GLU A 115 16.00 -23.46 -8.30
N GLU A 116 14.91 -23.67 -7.57
CA GLU A 116 14.30 -24.99 -7.36
C GLU A 116 13.63 -25.56 -8.61
N THR A 117 12.93 -24.72 -9.38
CA THR A 117 12.09 -25.17 -10.49
C THR A 117 12.71 -24.96 -11.86
N GLY A 118 13.58 -23.96 -11.99
CA GLY A 118 14.09 -23.49 -13.28
C GLY A 118 13.03 -22.90 -14.22
N ASN A 119 11.79 -22.71 -13.76
CA ASN A 119 10.65 -22.29 -14.59
C ASN A 119 10.87 -20.93 -15.25
N ILE A 120 10.51 -20.83 -16.53
CA ILE A 120 10.75 -19.63 -17.33
C ILE A 120 9.91 -18.43 -16.87
N CYS A 121 8.65 -18.62 -16.50
CA CYS A 121 7.78 -17.55 -16.04
C CYS A 121 8.24 -16.98 -14.69
N LEU A 122 8.70 -17.83 -13.76
CA LEU A 122 9.30 -17.37 -12.50
C LEU A 122 10.57 -16.54 -12.74
N LYS A 123 11.44 -16.96 -13.68
CA LYS A 123 12.65 -16.20 -14.07
C LYS A 123 12.28 -14.81 -14.62
N LYS A 124 11.29 -14.76 -15.51
CA LYS A 124 10.78 -13.49 -16.07
C LYS A 124 10.11 -12.62 -15.02
N ALA A 125 9.34 -13.20 -14.10
CA ALA A 125 8.75 -12.47 -12.98
C ALA A 125 9.82 -11.86 -12.05
N LEU A 126 10.93 -12.55 -11.83
CA LEU A 126 12.05 -12.01 -11.07
C LEU A 126 12.72 -10.85 -11.82
N ALA A 127 13.02 -11.04 -13.12
CA ALA A 127 13.60 -10.00 -13.98
C ALA A 127 12.71 -8.76 -14.03
N TRP A 128 11.40 -8.96 -14.21
CA TRP A 128 10.39 -7.90 -14.15
C TRP A 128 10.42 -7.15 -12.80
N SER A 129 10.38 -7.86 -11.68
CA SER A 129 10.36 -7.20 -10.36
C SER A 129 11.64 -6.40 -10.09
N GLN A 130 12.79 -6.90 -10.55
CA GLN A 130 14.06 -6.17 -10.50
C GLN A 130 14.06 -4.94 -11.42
N ALA A 131 13.53 -5.06 -12.65
CA ALA A 131 13.37 -3.94 -13.58
C ALA A 131 12.45 -2.86 -13.01
N VAL A 132 11.32 -3.24 -12.41
CA VAL A 132 10.42 -2.31 -11.71
C VAL A 132 11.16 -1.55 -10.62
N ASN A 133 11.93 -2.24 -9.77
CA ASN A 133 12.71 -1.58 -8.72
C ASN A 133 13.75 -0.60 -9.27
N ALA A 134 14.36 -0.91 -10.43
CA ALA A 134 15.28 0.00 -11.10
C ALA A 134 14.53 1.23 -11.65
N SER A 135 13.43 1.04 -12.36
CA SER A 135 12.64 2.13 -12.93
C SER A 135 12.04 3.06 -11.88
N ILE A 136 11.63 2.54 -10.70
CA ILE A 136 11.14 3.39 -9.60
C ILE A 136 12.24 4.33 -9.09
N LYS A 137 13.50 3.87 -9.03
CA LYS A 137 14.64 4.71 -8.60
C LYS A 137 14.96 5.82 -9.60
N GLU A 138 14.56 5.66 -10.85
CA GLU A 138 14.76 6.63 -11.93
C GLU A 138 13.61 7.64 -12.04
N LEU A 139 12.52 7.47 -11.29
CA LEU A 139 11.42 8.44 -11.28
C LEU A 139 11.89 9.80 -10.76
N PRO A 140 11.54 10.91 -11.44
CA PRO A 140 11.85 12.24 -10.96
C PRO A 140 11.23 12.49 -9.59
N LYS A 141 12.06 12.85 -8.61
CA LYS A 141 11.63 13.04 -7.22
C LYS A 141 10.59 14.14 -7.08
N GLU A 142 10.68 15.15 -7.94
CA GLU A 142 9.74 16.28 -8.05
C GLU A 142 8.35 15.89 -8.55
N GLU A 143 8.15 14.72 -9.15
CA GLU A 143 6.83 14.23 -9.54
C GLU A 143 6.09 13.49 -8.41
N VAL A 144 6.83 13.01 -7.40
CA VAL A 144 6.26 12.34 -6.22
C VAL A 144 6.11 13.36 -5.09
N LYS A 145 4.88 13.70 -4.72
CA LYS A 145 4.58 14.74 -3.71
C LYS A 145 3.52 14.25 -2.72
N PRO A 146 3.44 14.81 -1.51
CA PRO A 146 2.29 14.60 -0.64
C PRO A 146 1.01 15.13 -1.30
N PHE A 147 -0.12 14.48 -1.05
CA PHE A 147 -1.42 15.05 -1.41
C PHE A 147 -1.66 16.38 -0.68
N GLU A 148 -2.47 17.25 -1.27
CA GLU A 148 -2.84 18.52 -0.65
C GLU A 148 -3.57 18.28 0.68
N GLY A 149 -3.16 18.99 1.74
CA GLY A 149 -3.74 18.89 3.08
C GLY A 149 -3.12 17.79 3.96
N VAL A 150 -2.23 16.94 3.42
CA VAL A 150 -1.56 15.88 4.19
C VAL A 150 -0.73 16.44 5.34
N LYS A 151 0.09 17.46 5.04
CA LYS A 151 1.00 18.02 6.03
C LYS A 151 0.22 18.65 7.20
N GLU A 152 -0.74 19.50 6.88
CA GLU A 152 -1.60 20.17 7.85
C GLU A 152 -2.44 19.15 8.64
N GLY A 153 -2.93 18.10 7.97
CA GLY A 153 -3.68 17.01 8.59
C GLY A 153 -2.84 16.24 9.60
N ILE A 154 -1.62 15.84 9.23
CA ILE A 154 -0.72 15.08 10.12
C ILE A 154 -0.27 15.95 11.30
N GLU A 155 0.10 17.20 11.05
CA GLU A 155 0.42 18.18 12.10
C GLU A 155 -0.71 18.28 13.13
N MET A 156 -1.94 18.46 12.66
CA MET A 156 -3.14 18.56 13.50
C MET A 156 -3.45 17.26 14.26
N LEU A 157 -3.24 16.09 13.66
CA LEU A 157 -3.40 14.81 14.35
C LEU A 157 -2.36 14.66 15.47
N HIS A 158 -1.09 14.99 15.19
CA HIS A 158 0.04 14.81 16.11
C HIS A 158 -0.05 15.65 17.39
N GLU A 159 -0.81 16.75 17.37
CA GLU A 159 -1.09 17.55 18.57
C GLU A 159 -1.70 16.73 19.72
N SER A 160 -2.41 15.64 19.41
CA SER A 160 -3.19 14.86 20.37
C SER A 160 -3.12 13.34 20.20
N CYS A 161 -2.47 12.85 19.14
CA CYS A 161 -2.32 11.44 18.84
C CYS A 161 -0.84 11.12 18.58
N ASP A 162 -0.43 9.91 18.94
CA ASP A 162 0.83 9.36 18.42
C ASP A 162 0.61 8.93 16.96
N ILE A 163 1.61 9.13 16.11
CA ILE A 163 1.52 8.86 14.67
C ILE A 163 2.48 7.73 14.29
N ALA A 164 1.93 6.67 13.68
CA ALA A 164 2.70 5.57 13.13
C ALA A 164 2.52 5.50 11.61
N ILE A 165 3.60 5.53 10.84
CA ILE A 165 3.52 5.12 9.44
C ILE A 165 3.43 3.60 9.40
N VAL A 166 2.47 3.05 8.65
CA VAL A 166 2.28 1.61 8.46
C VAL A 166 2.17 1.33 6.97
N SER A 167 3.29 0.96 6.34
CA SER A 167 3.39 0.85 4.88
C SER A 167 3.98 -0.48 4.40
N SER A 168 3.56 -0.90 3.20
CA SER A 168 4.14 -2.05 2.49
C SER A 168 5.39 -1.68 1.67
N ALA A 169 5.74 -0.40 1.60
CA ALA A 169 6.89 0.10 0.84
C ALA A 169 8.23 -0.18 1.54
N ASN A 170 9.33 0.04 0.83
CA ASN A 170 10.67 -0.08 1.40
C ASN A 170 10.93 1.00 2.46
N TYR A 171 11.50 0.62 3.60
CA TYR A 171 11.75 1.54 4.73
C TYR A 171 12.55 2.79 4.34
N GLU A 172 13.66 2.63 3.63
CA GLU A 172 14.52 3.77 3.28
C GLU A 172 13.80 4.72 2.32
N ALA A 173 13.01 4.17 1.38
CA ALA A 173 12.20 4.99 0.47
C ALA A 173 11.15 5.82 1.23
N VAL A 174 10.38 5.19 2.12
CA VAL A 174 9.38 5.89 2.94
C VAL A 174 10.06 6.97 3.78
N LYS A 175 11.15 6.63 4.48
CA LYS A 175 11.86 7.56 5.34
C LYS A 175 12.41 8.75 4.55
N GLU A 176 13.03 8.50 3.41
CA GLU A 176 13.56 9.56 2.54
C GLU A 176 12.44 10.49 2.05
N GLU A 177 11.35 9.93 1.51
CA GLU A 177 10.21 10.68 0.97
C GLU A 177 9.56 11.55 2.06
N TRP A 178 9.24 10.97 3.21
CA TRP A 178 8.62 11.69 4.32
C TRP A 178 9.54 12.76 4.91
N THR A 179 10.85 12.51 4.97
CA THR A 179 11.84 13.51 5.42
C THR A 179 11.94 14.66 4.43
N ARG A 180 11.99 14.38 3.13
CA ARG A 180 12.09 15.39 2.07
C ARG A 180 10.95 16.42 2.13
N PHE A 181 9.77 15.98 2.56
CA PHE A 181 8.58 16.84 2.67
C PHE A 181 8.33 17.38 4.08
N GLY A 182 9.22 17.11 5.03
CA GLY A 182 9.08 17.57 6.42
C GLY A 182 7.89 16.96 7.15
N LEU A 183 7.39 15.80 6.68
CA LEU A 183 6.32 15.06 7.35
C LEU A 183 6.86 14.23 8.51
N ILE A 184 8.13 13.81 8.41
CA ILE A 184 8.79 12.94 9.38
C ILE A 184 8.86 13.56 10.79
N ASP A 185 8.83 14.89 10.89
CA ASP A 185 8.86 15.62 12.15
C ASP A 185 7.59 15.42 12.99
N HIS A 186 6.52 14.92 12.37
CA HIS A 186 5.21 14.65 12.97
C HIS A 186 4.88 13.15 13.06
N VAL A 187 5.91 12.31 13.08
CA VAL A 187 5.80 10.84 13.11
C VAL A 187 6.59 10.28 14.28
N ASP A 188 5.95 9.43 15.08
CA ASP A 188 6.57 8.80 16.25
C ASP A 188 7.25 7.47 15.91
N VAL A 189 6.80 6.77 14.87
CA VAL A 189 7.43 5.52 14.39
C VAL A 189 7.17 5.27 12.91
N VAL A 190 8.19 4.74 12.21
CA VAL A 190 8.10 4.35 10.80
C VAL A 190 8.14 2.83 10.68
N LEU A 191 7.00 2.23 10.37
CA LEU A 191 6.85 0.78 10.17
C LEU A 191 6.58 0.51 8.70
N ALA A 192 7.62 0.07 8.00
CA ALA A 192 7.55 -0.25 6.57
C ALA A 192 7.66 -1.77 6.35
N GLN A 193 8.00 -2.21 5.14
CA GLN A 193 8.14 -3.65 4.81
C GLN A 193 9.04 -4.43 5.78
N ASN A 194 10.03 -3.77 6.40
CA ASN A 194 10.93 -4.37 7.40
C ASN A 194 10.25 -4.70 8.75
N ALA A 195 9.06 -4.16 9.02
CA ALA A 195 8.29 -4.36 10.25
C ALA A 195 7.21 -5.45 10.13
N GLY A 196 7.06 -6.05 8.95
CA GLY A 196 6.05 -7.07 8.67
C GLY A 196 4.79 -6.50 8.02
N SER A 197 3.69 -7.24 8.12
CA SER A 197 2.42 -6.83 7.51
C SER A 197 1.78 -5.66 8.26
N LYS A 198 0.98 -4.83 7.57
CA LYS A 198 0.22 -3.72 8.20
C LYS A 198 -0.60 -4.20 9.41
N LYS A 199 -1.25 -5.36 9.27
CA LYS A 199 -1.97 -6.03 10.37
C LYS A 199 -1.05 -6.28 11.57
N SER A 200 0.11 -6.90 11.35
CA SER A 200 1.08 -7.22 12.41
C SER A 200 1.66 -5.97 13.05
N CYS A 201 1.87 -4.90 12.28
CA CYS A 201 2.31 -3.61 12.81
C CYS A 201 1.30 -3.03 13.79
N ILE A 202 0.02 -2.95 13.41
CA ILE A 202 -1.05 -2.46 14.29
C ILE A 202 -1.20 -3.36 15.52
N GLU A 203 -1.18 -4.69 15.33
CA GLU A 203 -1.25 -5.67 16.42
C GLU A 203 -0.13 -5.44 17.45
N LYS A 204 1.10 -5.21 16.97
CA LYS A 204 2.25 -4.91 17.82
C LYS A 204 2.11 -3.56 18.52
N LEU A 205 1.65 -2.52 17.83
CA LEU A 205 1.42 -1.19 18.42
C LEU A 205 0.39 -1.25 19.56
N LEU A 206 -0.68 -2.04 19.42
CA LEU A 206 -1.68 -2.22 20.48
C LEU A 206 -1.08 -2.78 21.78
N THR A 207 0.01 -3.55 21.72
CA THR A 207 0.69 -4.07 22.91
C THR A 207 1.34 -2.98 23.79
N TYR A 208 1.47 -1.75 23.29
CA TYR A 208 1.93 -0.59 24.05
C TYR A 208 0.81 0.05 24.91
N GLY A 209 -0.37 -0.56 25.00
CA GLY A 209 -1.43 -0.15 25.92
C GLY A 209 -2.42 0.87 25.32
N TYR A 210 -2.64 0.83 24.01
CA TYR A 210 -3.72 1.58 23.38
C TYR A 210 -5.05 0.84 23.52
N ASP A 211 -6.12 1.60 23.80
CA ASP A 211 -7.48 1.11 23.64
C ASP A 211 -7.80 1.06 22.14
N LYS A 212 -8.34 -0.06 21.66
CA LYS A 212 -8.73 -0.24 20.25
C LYS A 212 -9.71 0.82 19.76
N ASN A 213 -10.57 1.32 20.64
CA ASN A 213 -11.51 2.42 20.35
C ASN A 213 -10.85 3.80 20.30
N LYS A 214 -9.52 3.86 20.45
CA LYS A 214 -8.70 5.08 20.32
C LYS A 214 -7.64 4.94 19.22
N VAL A 215 -7.72 3.88 18.42
CA VAL A 215 -6.81 3.64 17.29
C VAL A 215 -7.57 3.73 15.98
N MET A 216 -6.97 4.42 15.00
CA MET A 216 -7.52 4.55 13.66
C MET A 216 -6.43 4.24 12.63
N MET A 217 -6.75 3.43 11.63
CA MET A 217 -5.95 3.20 10.44
C MET A 217 -6.47 4.08 9.30
N THR A 218 -5.60 4.91 8.74
CA THR A 218 -5.86 5.76 7.59
C THR A 218 -5.14 5.20 6.36
N GLY A 219 -5.90 4.89 5.30
CA GLY A 219 -5.33 4.29 4.10
C GLY A 219 -6.29 4.28 2.92
N ASP A 220 -5.76 3.96 1.73
CA ASP A 220 -6.45 4.02 0.44
C ASP A 220 -6.68 2.64 -0.19
N ALA A 221 -6.11 1.56 0.39
CA ALA A 221 -6.21 0.22 -0.16
C ALA A 221 -7.07 -0.71 0.72
N PRO A 222 -7.74 -1.72 0.13
CA PRO A 222 -8.49 -2.72 0.89
C PRO A 222 -7.66 -3.46 1.95
N GLY A 223 -6.34 -3.56 1.75
CA GLY A 223 -5.42 -4.10 2.75
C GLY A 223 -5.34 -3.28 4.03
N ASP A 224 -5.57 -1.96 3.96
CA ASP A 224 -5.61 -1.07 5.14
C ASP A 224 -6.88 -1.28 5.95
N MET A 225 -8.03 -1.35 5.25
CA MET A 225 -9.31 -1.66 5.86
C MET A 225 -9.30 -3.04 6.53
N ASP A 226 -8.75 -4.06 5.85
CA ASP A 226 -8.61 -5.41 6.41
C ASP A 226 -7.67 -5.44 7.63
N ALA A 227 -6.57 -4.68 7.60
CA ALA A 227 -5.66 -4.56 8.74
C ALA A 227 -6.33 -3.90 9.95
N ALA A 228 -7.17 -2.88 9.72
CA ALA A 228 -7.96 -2.24 10.77
C ALA A 228 -8.97 -3.22 11.38
N ASP A 229 -9.73 -3.92 10.53
CA ASP A 229 -10.81 -4.83 10.93
C ASP A 229 -10.28 -6.03 11.72
N LYS A 230 -9.18 -6.64 11.26
CA LYS A 230 -8.54 -7.76 11.96
C LYS A 230 -7.97 -7.38 13.32
N ASN A 231 -7.63 -6.11 13.51
CA ASN A 231 -7.18 -5.60 14.80
C ASN A 231 -8.33 -5.08 15.68
N GLY A 232 -9.53 -4.90 15.10
CA GLY A 232 -10.69 -4.32 15.77
C GLY A 232 -10.52 -2.84 16.08
N VAL A 233 -9.79 -2.12 15.22
CA VAL A 233 -9.58 -0.66 15.31
C VAL A 233 -10.37 0.04 14.20
N PHE A 234 -10.48 1.37 14.26
CA PHE A 234 -11.23 2.11 13.26
C PHE A 234 -10.48 2.26 11.93
N PHE A 235 -11.22 2.45 10.84
CA PHE A 235 -10.69 2.68 9.51
C PHE A 235 -11.20 4.01 8.93
N TYR A 236 -10.27 4.85 8.48
CA TYR A 236 -10.56 6.08 7.76
C TYR A 236 -10.03 6.02 6.33
N PRO A 237 -10.90 6.08 5.30
CA PRO A 237 -10.48 5.92 3.92
C PRO A 237 -9.93 7.21 3.32
N ILE A 238 -8.78 7.11 2.66
CA ILE A 238 -8.36 8.05 1.63
C ILE A 238 -8.93 7.56 0.30
N LEU A 239 -9.85 8.33 -0.27
CA LEU A 239 -10.59 7.93 -1.47
C LEU A 239 -9.80 8.30 -2.74
N VAL A 240 -9.68 7.35 -3.66
CA VAL A 240 -8.96 7.53 -4.93
C VAL A 240 -9.65 8.61 -5.77
N LYS A 241 -8.85 9.55 -6.30
CA LYS A 241 -9.28 10.78 -7.01
C LYS A 241 -10.03 11.78 -6.12
N LYS A 242 -9.97 11.59 -4.81
CA LYS A 242 -10.63 12.39 -3.77
C LYS A 242 -9.71 12.58 -2.55
N GLU A 243 -8.41 12.43 -2.73
CA GLU A 243 -7.41 12.39 -1.67
C GLU A 243 -7.40 13.72 -0.90
N LYS A 244 -7.41 14.84 -1.62
CA LYS A 244 -7.57 16.19 -1.04
C LYS A 244 -8.83 16.31 -0.19
N GLU A 245 -9.96 15.80 -0.68
CA GLU A 245 -11.24 15.84 0.05
C GLU A 245 -11.18 14.97 1.31
N SER A 246 -10.58 13.77 1.22
CA SER A 246 -10.36 12.91 2.38
C SER A 246 -9.47 13.61 3.42
N TRP A 247 -8.32 14.16 3.04
CA TRP A 247 -7.45 14.86 3.98
C TRP A 247 -8.09 16.10 4.59
N ALA A 248 -8.90 16.86 3.83
CA ALA A 248 -9.65 17.99 4.37
C ALA A 248 -10.68 17.59 5.45
N ASN A 249 -11.19 16.35 5.43
CA ASN A 249 -12.18 15.86 6.38
C ASN A 249 -11.58 15.04 7.54
N ILE A 250 -10.26 14.86 7.59
CA ILE A 250 -9.61 14.03 8.62
C ILE A 250 -9.76 14.60 10.04
N GLY A 251 -9.96 15.92 10.16
CA GLY A 251 -10.27 16.59 11.42
C GLY A 251 -11.57 16.11 12.06
N GLU A 252 -12.63 15.93 11.26
CA GLU A 252 -13.89 15.36 11.79
C GLU A 252 -13.67 13.94 12.30
N ALA A 253 -12.89 13.13 11.58
CA ALA A 253 -12.58 11.76 11.98
C ALA A 253 -11.83 11.72 13.33
N LYS A 254 -10.85 12.60 13.53
CA LYS A 254 -10.16 12.79 14.82
C LYS A 254 -11.15 13.18 15.93
N ASP A 255 -12.00 14.16 15.70
CA ASP A 255 -12.95 14.64 16.71
C ASP A 255 -13.94 13.54 17.12
N ARG A 256 -14.44 12.78 16.13
CA ARG A 256 -15.31 11.61 16.35
C ARG A 256 -14.60 10.53 17.16
N LEU A 257 -13.33 10.25 16.86
CA LEU A 257 -12.50 9.30 17.59
C LEU A 257 -12.35 9.73 19.06
N GLN A 258 -12.02 10.99 19.30
CA GLN A 258 -11.81 11.53 20.64
C GLN A 258 -13.10 11.59 21.46
N ALA A 259 -14.23 11.89 20.81
CA ALA A 259 -15.55 11.88 21.43
C ALA A 259 -16.14 10.47 21.63
N GLY A 260 -15.50 9.41 21.13
CA GLY A 260 -16.02 8.04 21.19
C GLY A 260 -17.26 7.80 20.31
N THR A 261 -17.43 8.61 19.25
CA THR A 261 -18.58 8.56 18.33
C THR A 261 -18.18 8.12 16.91
N PHE A 262 -16.98 7.54 16.76
CA PHE A 262 -16.50 7.01 15.47
C PHE A 262 -17.24 5.73 15.06
N ALA A 263 -17.53 4.86 16.03
CA ALA A 263 -18.19 3.58 15.79
C ALA A 263 -19.64 3.75 15.31
N GLY A 264 -20.19 2.68 14.72
CA GLY A 264 -21.56 2.65 14.22
C GLY A 264 -21.69 3.35 12.88
N GLU A 265 -22.76 4.14 12.72
CA GLU A 265 -23.17 4.72 11.43
C GLU A 265 -22.05 5.50 10.71
N TYR A 266 -21.18 6.18 11.45
CA TYR A 266 -20.07 6.93 10.86
C TYR A 266 -19.03 6.02 10.21
N GLN A 267 -18.50 5.04 10.95
CA GLN A 267 -17.56 4.04 10.43
C GLN A 267 -18.14 3.24 9.26
N ASP A 268 -19.41 2.85 9.36
CA ASP A 268 -20.09 2.07 8.32
C ASP A 268 -20.23 2.88 7.03
N ALA A 269 -20.64 4.15 7.13
CA ALA A 269 -20.74 5.04 5.98
C ALA A 269 -19.39 5.33 5.31
N LEU A 270 -18.30 5.43 6.09
CA LEU A 270 -16.95 5.56 5.54
C LEU A 270 -16.55 4.31 4.74
N LYS A 271 -16.76 3.11 5.28
CA LYS A 271 -16.46 1.85 4.59
C LYS A 271 -17.30 1.65 3.34
N GLU A 272 -18.59 1.99 3.39
CA GLU A 272 -19.47 1.91 2.22
C GLU A 272 -18.99 2.84 1.11
N LYS A 273 -18.66 4.10 1.45
CA LYS A 273 -18.08 5.07 0.49
C LYS A 273 -16.79 4.55 -0.12
N PHE A 274 -15.94 3.93 0.70
CA PHE A 274 -14.68 3.33 0.26
C PHE A 274 -14.88 2.19 -0.74
N VAL A 275 -15.71 1.21 -0.40
CA VAL A 275 -16.02 0.08 -1.30
C VAL A 275 -16.64 0.61 -2.60
N LYS A 276 -17.62 1.51 -2.51
CA LYS A 276 -18.25 2.12 -3.68
C LYS A 276 -17.28 2.93 -4.54
N ASN A 277 -16.18 3.44 -3.98
CA ASN A 277 -15.15 4.15 -4.74
C ASN A 277 -14.31 3.21 -5.60
N LEU A 278 -14.18 1.93 -5.22
CA LEU A 278 -13.34 0.91 -5.84
C LEU A 278 -14.12 -0.22 -6.55
N THR A 279 -15.43 -0.07 -6.73
CA THR A 279 -16.28 -1.06 -7.44
C THR A 279 -17.06 -0.43 -8.60
N LYS A 280 -16.56 0.68 -9.16
CA LYS A 280 -17.26 1.43 -10.22
C LYS A 280 -16.99 0.86 -11.60
#